data_AF-A0A8X6VQH5-F1
#
_entry.id   AF-A0A8X6VQH5-F1
#
_cell.length_a   1.000
_cell.length_b   1.000
_cell.length_c   1.000
_cell.angle_alpha   90.00
_cell.angle_beta   90.00
_cell.angle_gamma   90.00
#
_symmetry.space_group_name_H-M   'P 1'
#
loop_
_entity.id
_entity.type
_entity.pdbx_description
1 polymer ?
#
loop_
_entity_poly.entity_id
_entity_poly.type
_entity_poly.pdbx_seq_one_letter_code
_entity_poly.pdbx_strand_id
1 'polypeptide(L)'
;MKFGEVKEWLCFWSQFKRIHEHKYMELEDKFVYLIQCMSPGTRTKEIIDGYPPTAENYTKVIKSMKARFDREELLVEYYDRELLTLVVKNATKSKLSITQLYDKLESHLRSLELSGMTSDKYSAMLFPLVESCIPEDI
;
A
#
# COMPACT_ATOMS: atom_id res chain seq x y z
N MET A 1 0.17 1.45 16.00
CA MET A 1 0.50 1.05 14.63
C MET A 1 -0.28 -0.22 14.31
N LYS A 2 -1.00 -0.27 13.19
CA LYS A 2 -1.87 -1.41 12.84
C LYS A 2 -1.72 -1.79 11.35
N PHE A 3 -1.76 -3.09 11.03
CA PHE A 3 -1.71 -3.63 9.67
C PHE A 3 -2.83 -4.63 9.45
N GLY A 4 -3.59 -4.42 8.38
CA GLY A 4 -4.70 -5.26 7.96
C GLY A 4 -4.79 -5.43 6.44
N GLU A 5 -4.46 -4.38 5.68
CA GLU A 5 -4.62 -4.33 4.22
C GLU A 5 -3.33 -4.01 3.47
N VAL A 6 -3.27 -4.38 2.18
CA VAL A 6 -2.07 -4.19 1.33
C VAL A 6 -1.60 -2.73 1.28
N LYS A 7 -2.52 -1.77 1.23
CA LYS A 7 -2.24 -0.33 1.16
C LYS A 7 -1.48 0.18 2.39
N GLU A 8 -1.59 -0.52 3.51
CA GLU A 8 -0.95 -0.16 4.76
C GLU A 8 0.47 -0.73 4.86
N TRP A 9 0.88 -1.61 3.95
CA TRP A 9 2.14 -2.36 4.05
C TRP A 9 3.36 -1.45 4.13
N LEU A 10 3.49 -0.44 3.25
CA LEU A 10 4.65 0.45 3.25
C LEU A 10 4.77 1.24 4.55
N CYS A 11 3.67 1.85 4.99
CA CYS A 11 3.61 2.58 6.26
C CYS A 11 3.85 1.64 7.45
N PHE A 12 3.35 0.40 7.36
CA PHE A 12 3.60 -0.60 8.37
C PHE A 12 5.09 -0.98 8.41
N TRP A 13 5.61 -1.50 7.32
CA TRP A 13 6.96 -2.04 7.26
C TRP A 13 8.02 -1.01 7.65
N SER A 14 7.87 0.26 7.21
CA SER A 14 8.81 1.34 7.57
C SER A 14 8.96 1.56 9.08
N GLN A 15 7.88 1.44 9.86
CA GLN A 15 7.96 1.57 11.32
C GLN A 15 8.34 0.25 11.99
N PHE A 16 7.78 -0.87 11.54
CA PHE A 16 8.05 -2.20 12.12
C PHE A 16 9.49 -2.66 11.89
N LYS A 17 10.15 -2.21 10.82
CA LYS A 17 11.54 -2.53 10.47
C LYS A 17 12.50 -2.28 11.65
N ARG A 18 12.28 -1.21 12.43
CA ARG A 18 13.09 -0.89 13.61
C ARG A 18 13.06 -1.98 14.68
N ILE A 19 11.92 -2.65 14.83
CA ILE A 19 11.72 -3.74 15.79
C ILE A 19 12.28 -5.04 15.21
N HIS A 20 12.02 -5.29 13.92
CA HIS A 20 12.58 -6.43 13.21
C HIS A 20 14.11 -6.47 13.28
N GLU A 21 14.77 -5.33 13.09
CA GLU A 21 16.23 -5.17 13.09
C GLU A 21 16.85 -5.01 14.49
N HIS A 22 16.03 -4.98 15.55
CA HIS A 22 16.52 -4.81 16.91
C HIS A 22 17.33 -6.03 17.37
N LYS A 23 18.66 -5.88 17.55
CA LYS A 23 19.59 -6.99 17.80
C LYS A 23 19.43 -7.67 19.16
N TYR A 24 18.93 -6.94 20.16
CA TYR A 24 18.82 -7.42 21.54
C TYR A 24 17.41 -7.89 21.93
N MET A 25 16.51 -8.01 20.95
CA MET A 25 15.15 -8.49 21.20
C MET A 25 15.03 -9.90 20.63
N GLU A 26 14.53 -10.82 21.45
CA GLU A 26 14.29 -12.20 21.04
C GLU A 26 13.25 -12.27 19.92
N LEU A 27 13.34 -13.30 19.09
CA LEU A 27 12.45 -13.44 17.93
C LEU A 27 11.00 -13.70 18.36
N GLU A 28 10.81 -14.40 19.48
CA GLU A 28 9.53 -14.63 20.14
C GLU A 28 8.87 -13.31 20.55
N ASP A 29 9.62 -12.41 21.18
CA ASP A 29 9.12 -11.09 21.60
C ASP A 29 8.73 -10.25 20.38
N LYS A 30 9.57 -10.26 19.34
CA LYS A 30 9.25 -9.62 18.04
C LYS A 30 7.99 -10.20 17.44
N PHE A 31 7.74 -11.50 17.61
CA PHE A 31 6.55 -12.14 17.09
C PHE A 31 5.30 -11.76 17.87
N VAL A 32 5.36 -11.75 19.19
CA VAL A 32 4.26 -11.25 20.03
C VAL A 32 3.92 -9.81 19.65
N TYR A 33 4.94 -8.97 19.47
CA TYR A 33 4.75 -7.59 19.01
C TYR A 33 4.11 -7.51 17.61
N LEU A 34 4.56 -8.35 16.67
CA LEU A 34 3.97 -8.45 15.34
C LEU A 34 2.47 -8.78 15.41
N ILE A 35 2.08 -9.77 16.22
CA ILE A 35 0.69 -10.17 16.44
C ILE A 35 -0.14 -8.99 16.97
N GLN A 36 0.41 -8.22 17.91
CA GLN A 36 -0.25 -7.04 18.47
C GLN A 36 -0.42 -5.90 17.45
N CYS A 37 0.46 -5.81 16.46
CA CYS A 37 0.35 -4.84 15.38
C CYS A 37 -0.69 -5.22 14.32
N MET A 38 -1.24 -6.43 14.35
CA MET A 38 -2.26 -6.81 13.37
C MET A 38 -3.63 -6.25 13.76
N SER A 39 -4.39 -5.80 12.76
CA SER A 39 -5.77 -5.34 12.92
C SER A 39 -6.70 -6.54 13.19
N PRO A 40 -7.50 -6.53 14.27
CA PRO A 40 -8.45 -7.60 14.56
C PRO A 40 -9.44 -7.81 13.40
N GLY A 41 -9.87 -9.05 13.18
CA GLY A 41 -10.86 -9.40 12.14
C GLY A 41 -10.34 -9.29 10.70
N THR A 42 -9.03 -9.10 10.50
CA THR A 42 -8.44 -9.07 9.17
C THR A 42 -7.89 -10.44 8.78
N ARG A 43 -7.94 -10.76 7.49
CA ARG A 43 -7.37 -12.00 6.95
C ARG A 43 -5.89 -12.17 7.30
N THR A 44 -5.14 -11.07 7.42
CA THR A 44 -3.73 -11.09 7.82
C THR A 44 -3.59 -11.55 9.27
N LYS A 45 -4.44 -11.05 10.19
CA LYS A 45 -4.46 -11.49 11.59
C LYS A 45 -4.77 -12.97 11.72
N GLU A 46 -5.79 -13.46 11.01
CA GLU A 46 -6.20 -14.87 11.03
C GLU A 46 -5.07 -15.81 10.61
N ILE A 47 -4.32 -15.44 9.56
CA ILE A 47 -3.18 -16.24 9.09
C ILE A 47 -2.08 -16.26 10.15
N ILE A 48 -1.77 -15.11 10.74
CA ILE A 48 -0.69 -14.99 11.73
C ILE A 48 -1.03 -15.74 13.02
N ASP A 49 -2.29 -15.69 13.46
CA ASP A 49 -2.75 -16.39 14.65
C ASP A 49 -2.72 -17.91 14.52
N GLY A 50 -2.68 -18.43 13.30
CA GLY A 50 -2.48 -19.86 13.03
C GLY A 50 -1.07 -20.38 13.35
N TYR A 51 -0.12 -19.49 13.64
CA TYR A 51 1.26 -19.86 13.96
C TYR A 51 1.56 -19.67 15.45
N PRO A 52 2.05 -20.70 16.16
CA PRO A 52 2.59 -20.54 17.51
C PRO A 52 3.72 -19.49 17.53
N PRO A 53 3.79 -18.60 18.54
CA PRO A 53 4.76 -17.51 18.61
C PRO A 53 6.18 -17.99 18.98
N THR A 54 6.83 -18.72 18.07
CA THR A 54 8.19 -19.25 18.22
C THR A 54 9.16 -18.52 17.28
N ALA A 55 10.46 -18.51 17.61
CA ALA A 55 11.51 -17.93 16.75
C ALA A 55 11.48 -18.45 15.30
N GLU A 56 11.28 -19.76 15.14
CA GLU A 56 11.20 -20.40 13.82
C GLU A 56 10.01 -19.86 13.01
N ASN A 57 8.84 -19.79 13.65
CA ASN A 57 7.63 -19.32 12.99
C ASN A 57 7.67 -17.82 12.71
N TYR A 58 8.28 -17.01 13.58
CA TYR A 58 8.51 -15.58 13.31
C TYR A 58 9.20 -15.37 11.96
N THR A 59 10.30 -16.10 11.74
CA THR A 59 11.09 -16.00 10.51
C THR A 59 10.27 -16.42 9.28
N LYS A 60 9.47 -17.49 9.39
CA LYS A 60 8.57 -17.95 8.33
C LYS A 60 7.48 -16.92 8.02
N VAL A 61 6.85 -16.35 9.04
CA VAL A 61 5.79 -15.34 8.89
C VAL A 61 6.33 -14.08 8.23
N ILE A 62 7.47 -13.55 8.68
CA ILE A 62 8.08 -12.36 8.06
C ILE A 62 8.42 -12.61 6.59
N LYS A 63 9.00 -13.77 6.26
CA LYS A 63 9.30 -14.14 4.88
C LYS A 63 8.03 -14.21 4.04
N SER A 64 6.97 -14.82 4.56
CA SER A 64 5.66 -14.92 3.90
C SER A 64 5.02 -13.55 3.67
N MET A 65 5.04 -12.68 4.69
CA MET A 65 4.50 -11.32 4.59
C MET A 65 5.27 -10.51 3.55
N LYS A 66 6.60 -10.53 3.56
CA LYS A 66 7.40 -9.84 2.54
C LYS A 66 7.12 -10.38 1.14
N ALA A 67 7.15 -11.70 0.95
CA ALA A 67 6.86 -12.29 -0.37
C ALA A 67 5.46 -11.92 -0.89
N ARG A 68 4.49 -11.72 0.00
CA ARG A 68 3.12 -11.36 -0.35
C ARG A 68 2.94 -9.87 -0.60
N PHE A 69 3.53 -9.01 0.23
CA PHE A 69 3.20 -7.58 0.31
C PHE A 69 4.34 -6.65 -0.13
N ASP A 70 5.59 -7.11 -0.10
CA ASP A 70 6.79 -6.36 -0.53
C ASP A 70 7.01 -6.47 -2.05
N ARG A 71 5.91 -6.60 -2.81
CA ARG A 71 5.93 -6.69 -4.27
C ARG A 71 5.62 -5.32 -4.85
N GLU A 72 6.64 -4.67 -5.40
CA GLU A 72 6.49 -3.39 -6.11
C GLU A 72 5.35 -3.46 -7.13
N GLU A 73 5.26 -4.55 -7.90
CA GLU A 73 4.19 -4.79 -8.89
C GLU A 73 2.77 -4.70 -8.30
N LEU A 74 2.55 -5.17 -7.07
CA LEU A 74 1.23 -5.07 -6.42
C LEU A 74 0.91 -3.65 -5.96
N LEU A 75 1.93 -2.89 -5.56
CA LEU A 75 1.75 -1.49 -5.20
C LEU A 75 1.39 -0.68 -6.44
N VAL A 76 2.12 -0.89 -7.55
CA VAL A 76 1.80 -0.33 -8.86
C VAL A 76 0.36 -0.66 -9.26
N GLU A 77 -0.02 -1.93 -9.24
CA GLU A 77 -1.38 -2.36 -9.60
C GLU A 77 -2.46 -1.74 -8.69
N TYR A 78 -2.19 -1.61 -7.38
CA TYR A 78 -3.13 -0.97 -6.46
C TYR A 78 -3.32 0.52 -6.79
N TYR A 79 -2.23 1.25 -6.99
CA TYR A 79 -2.29 2.68 -7.33
C TYR A 79 -2.92 2.91 -8.71
N ASP A 80 -2.64 2.05 -9.69
CA ASP A 80 -3.29 2.07 -11.01
C ASP A 80 -4.81 1.90 -10.88
N ARG A 81 -5.27 0.94 -10.05
CA ARG A 81 -6.71 0.74 -9.81
C ARG A 81 -7.36 1.90 -9.06
N GLU A 82 -6.68 2.51 -8.09
CA GLU A 82 -7.19 3.70 -7.40
C GLU A 82 -7.31 4.89 -8.35
N LEU A 83 -6.30 5.10 -9.21
CA LEU A 83 -6.31 6.09 -10.30
C LEU A 83 -7.48 5.87 -11.27
N LEU A 84 -7.63 4.64 -11.77
CA LEU A 84 -8.74 4.26 -12.65
C LEU A 84 -10.09 4.48 -11.97
N THR A 85 -10.22 4.11 -10.69
CA THR A 85 -11.45 4.30 -9.91
C THR A 85 -11.78 5.77 -9.72
N LEU A 86 -10.78 6.60 -9.43
CA LEU A 86 -10.93 8.05 -9.28
C LEU A 86 -11.49 8.66 -10.57
N VAL A 87 -10.98 8.22 -11.72
CA VAL A 87 -11.36 8.79 -13.01
C VAL A 87 -12.70 8.29 -13.50
N VAL A 88 -13.00 7.00 -13.36
CA VAL A 88 -14.33 6.49 -13.66
C VAL A 88 -15.38 7.21 -12.80
N LYS A 89 -15.11 7.46 -11.52
CA LYS A 89 -16.01 8.23 -10.65
C LYS A 89 -16.17 9.68 -11.11
N ASN A 90 -15.07 10.33 -11.52
CA ASN A 90 -15.09 11.71 -12.01
C ASN A 90 -15.85 11.86 -13.33
N ALA A 91 -15.73 10.88 -14.23
CA ALA A 91 -16.40 10.86 -15.52
C ALA A 91 -17.91 10.54 -15.43
N THR A 92 -18.35 9.78 -14.41
CA THR A 92 -19.71 9.20 -14.40
C THR A 92 -20.68 9.80 -13.38
N LYS A 93 -20.23 10.33 -12.23
CA LYS A 93 -21.16 10.62 -11.11
C LYS A 93 -20.89 11.91 -10.33
N SER A 94 -19.68 12.47 -10.36
CA SER A 94 -19.41 13.78 -9.74
C SER A 94 -18.15 14.39 -10.34
N LYS A 95 -18.29 15.52 -11.05
CA LYS A 95 -17.13 16.34 -11.47
C LYS A 95 -16.52 16.93 -10.20
N LEU A 96 -15.45 16.32 -9.70
CA LEU A 96 -14.55 16.99 -8.76
C LEU A 96 -14.15 18.33 -9.38
N SER A 97 -13.94 19.36 -8.56
CA SER A 97 -13.33 20.57 -9.10
C SER A 97 -11.95 20.23 -9.66
N ILE A 98 -11.50 20.97 -10.69
CA ILE A 98 -10.19 20.79 -11.30
C ILE A 98 -9.08 20.76 -10.23
N THR A 99 -9.18 21.61 -9.21
CA THR A 99 -8.25 21.65 -8.08
C THR A 99 -8.28 20.35 -7.27
N GLN A 100 -9.45 19.83 -6.91
CA GLN A 100 -9.56 18.59 -6.12
C GLN A 100 -9.09 17.35 -6.89
N LEU A 101 -9.29 17.35 -8.21
CA LEU A 101 -8.78 16.30 -9.08
C LEU A 101 -7.26 16.36 -9.15
N TYR A 102 -6.71 17.55 -9.38
CA TYR A 102 -5.27 17.79 -9.44
C TYR A 102 -4.57 17.36 -8.15
N ASP A 103 -5.06 17.82 -6.98
CA ASP A 103 -4.46 17.48 -5.67
C ASP A 103 -4.42 15.96 -5.44
N LYS A 104 -5.48 15.24 -5.85
CA LYS A 104 -5.54 13.77 -5.72
C LYS A 104 -4.62 13.06 -6.69
N LEU A 105 -4.57 13.51 -7.96
CA LEU A 105 -3.66 12.96 -8.96
C LEU A 105 -2.21 13.16 -8.53
N GLU A 106 -1.86 14.36 -8.05
CA GLU A 106 -0.51 14.68 -7.58
C GLU A 106 -0.13 13.82 -6.36
N SER A 107 -1.04 13.62 -5.41
CA SER A 107 -0.82 12.74 -4.25
C SER A 107 -0.57 11.28 -4.64
N HIS A 108 -1.33 10.76 -5.60
CA HIS A 108 -1.14 9.40 -6.13
C HIS A 108 0.17 9.28 -6.92
N LEU A 109 0.49 10.25 -7.77
CA LEU A 109 1.75 10.32 -8.51
C LEU A 109 2.96 10.29 -7.60
N ARG A 110 2.96 11.12 -6.56
CA ARG A 110 4.06 11.17 -5.59
C ARG A 110 4.23 9.84 -4.86
N SER A 111 3.13 9.12 -4.59
CA SER A 111 3.17 7.79 -3.98
C SER A 111 3.75 6.72 -4.92
N LEU A 112 3.46 6.83 -6.22
CA LEU A 112 4.01 5.97 -7.27
C LEU A 112 5.51 6.17 -7.47
N GLU A 113 5.97 7.42 -7.49
CA GLU A 113 7.41 7.75 -7.60
C GLU A 113 8.21 7.21 -6.41
N LEU A 114 7.68 7.36 -5.19
CA LEU A 114 8.29 6.81 -3.98
C LEU A 114 8.34 5.28 -3.98
N SER A 115 7.47 4.62 -4.76
CA SER A 115 7.45 3.17 -4.94
C SER A 115 8.37 2.67 -6.06
N GLY A 116 9.16 3.55 -6.68
CA GLY A 116 10.16 3.19 -7.70
C GLY A 116 9.64 3.20 -9.15
N MET A 117 8.42 3.69 -9.40
CA MET A 117 7.93 3.87 -10.77
C MET A 117 8.54 5.11 -11.42
N THR A 118 9.04 4.95 -12.64
CA THR A 118 9.60 6.03 -13.45
C THR A 118 8.51 6.82 -14.17
N SER A 119 8.73 8.13 -14.35
CA SER A 119 7.80 9.07 -14.99
C SER A 119 7.27 8.61 -16.35
N ASP A 120 8.12 7.94 -17.12
CA ASP A 120 7.79 7.42 -18.45
C ASP A 120 6.70 6.33 -18.44
N LYS A 121 6.51 5.62 -17.32
CA LYS A 121 5.52 4.53 -17.22
C LYS A 121 4.12 5.03 -16.87
N TYR A 122 4.00 6.07 -16.04
CA TYR A 122 2.69 6.63 -15.67
C TYR A 122 2.23 7.73 -16.64
N SER A 123 3.14 8.44 -17.32
CA SER A 123 2.80 9.58 -18.19
C SER A 123 1.90 9.17 -19.36
N ALA A 124 2.16 7.99 -19.95
CA ALA A 124 1.34 7.42 -21.02
C ALA A 124 -0.10 7.09 -20.57
N MET A 125 -0.31 6.80 -19.28
CA MET A 125 -1.63 6.51 -18.71
C MET A 125 -2.34 7.79 -18.26
N LEU A 126 -1.59 8.76 -17.71
CA LEU A 126 -2.15 9.99 -17.14
C LEU A 126 -2.60 11.01 -18.18
N PHE A 127 -1.99 11.05 -19.36
CA PHE A 127 -2.39 11.98 -20.42
C PHE A 127 -3.87 11.83 -20.82
N PRO A 128 -4.35 10.64 -21.22
CA PRO A 128 -5.76 10.41 -21.52
C PRO A 128 -6.69 10.70 -20.32
N LEU A 129 -6.17 10.45 -19.12
CA LEU A 129 -6.87 10.60 -17.84
C LEU A 129 -7.16 12.06 -17.50
N VAL A 130 -6.14 12.92 -17.61
CA VAL A 130 -6.28 14.38 -17.45
C VAL A 130 -7.14 14.96 -18.57
N GLU A 131 -6.89 14.55 -19.82
CA GLU A 131 -7.66 15.00 -20.98
C GLU A 131 -9.16 14.72 -20.82
N SER A 132 -9.54 13.51 -20.37
CA SER A 132 -10.94 13.13 -20.12
C SER A 132 -11.63 13.90 -18.99
N CYS A 133 -10.88 14.58 -18.12
CA CYS A 133 -11.40 15.35 -17.00
C CYS A 133 -11.48 16.85 -17.28
N ILE A 134 -10.85 17.33 -18.36
CA ILE A 134 -10.98 18.71 -18.84
C ILE A 134 -12.33 18.80 -19.56
N PRO A 135 -13.24 19.71 -19.16
CA PRO A 135 -14.44 19.97 -19.94
C PRO A 135 -14.05 20.38 -21.36
N GLU A 136 -14.74 19.85 -22.38
CA GLU A 136 -14.51 20.21 -23.80
C GLU A 136 -14.69 21.73 -24.08
N ASP A 137 -15.25 22.47 -23.12
CA ASP A 137 -15.45 23.92 -23.17
C ASP A 137 -14.24 24.69 -22.61
N ILE A 138 -13.23 24.93 -23.45
CA ILE A 138 -12.31 26.09 -23.36
C ILE A 138 -12.41 26.88 -24.65
#